data_AF-A0A2V8PUT3-F1
#
_entry.id   AF-A0A2V8PUT3-F1
#
_cell.length_a   1.000
_cell.length_b   1.000
_cell.length_c   1.000
_cell.angle_alpha   90.00
_cell.angle_beta   90.00
_cell.angle_gamma   90.00
#
_symmetry.space_group_name_H-M   'P 1'
#
loop_
_entity.id
_entity.type
_entity.pdbx_description
1 polymer ?
#
loop_
_entity_poly.entity_id
_entity_poly.type
_entity_poly.pdbx_seq_one_letter_code
_entity_poly.pdbx_strand_id
1 'polypeptide(L)'
;MSSHDAKVDEKVDFEVIEDVKVGELVVVQHGGMAIATVTEAKPKGRMGKAGKLNMNIDYVQLISGEKAPLRAVKGGSGGSHTGAMTGAIVATSILFFPAAPFFLFMHGKDLTIPKGTEITAYIAGDTPLDPARFKQSTAVVSESTASKSEGITPNLSAVAIKSAPDGAEITIDGKLMGTTPSTIQLSSGDHIVVLEKSGFKTWQRTITVNAGGSINLEANLEKTP
;
A
#
# COMPACT_ATOMS: atom_id res chain seq x y z
N MET A 1 4.14 -13.43 -8.47
CA MET A 1 3.29 -14.62 -8.63
C MET A 1 3.94 -15.55 -9.65
N SER A 2 3.85 -16.88 -9.47
CA SER A 2 4.41 -17.86 -10.40
C SER A 2 3.36 -18.89 -10.84
N SER A 3 3.59 -19.55 -11.98
CA SER A 3 2.75 -20.66 -12.45
C SER A 3 2.81 -21.91 -11.58
N HIS A 4 3.75 -21.99 -10.62
CA HIS A 4 3.85 -23.09 -9.66
C HIS A 4 2.95 -22.88 -8.46
N ASP A 5 2.88 -21.65 -7.96
CA ASP A 5 2.20 -21.31 -6.71
C ASP A 5 0.76 -20.82 -6.92
N ALA A 6 0.47 -20.27 -8.10
CA ALA A 6 -0.84 -19.72 -8.42
C ALA A 6 -1.90 -20.82 -8.57
N LYS A 7 -3.13 -20.51 -8.15
CA LYS A 7 -4.31 -21.38 -8.30
C LYS A 7 -5.30 -20.77 -9.29
N VAL A 8 -5.99 -21.61 -10.04
CA VAL A 8 -7.14 -21.16 -10.84
C VAL A 8 -8.19 -20.58 -9.88
N ASP A 9 -8.84 -19.48 -10.30
CA ASP A 9 -9.79 -18.68 -9.51
C ASP A 9 -9.18 -17.92 -8.31
N GLU A 10 -7.85 -17.88 -8.22
CA GLU A 10 -7.17 -17.01 -7.25
C GLU A 10 -7.33 -15.55 -7.64
N LYS A 11 -7.65 -14.71 -6.65
CA LYS A 11 -7.73 -13.26 -6.82
C LYS A 11 -6.38 -12.63 -6.55
N VAL A 12 -5.99 -11.72 -7.43
CA VAL A 12 -4.74 -10.98 -7.37
C VAL A 12 -5.06 -9.51 -7.31
N ASP A 13 -4.52 -8.86 -6.27
CA ASP A 13 -4.68 -7.44 -6.06
C ASP A 13 -3.62 -6.68 -6.87
N PHE A 14 -4.07 -5.66 -7.58
CA PHE A 14 -3.26 -4.73 -8.34
C PHE A 14 -3.48 -3.32 -7.81
N GLU A 15 -2.42 -2.52 -7.86
CA GLU A 15 -2.44 -1.11 -7.51
C GLU A 15 -2.35 -0.27 -8.77
N VAL A 16 -3.15 0.79 -8.82
CA VAL A 16 -3.14 1.75 -9.92
C VAL A 16 -1.97 2.72 -9.72
N ILE A 17 -1.07 2.77 -10.69
CA ILE A 17 0.16 3.58 -10.61
C ILE A 17 -0.10 5.05 -10.97
N GLU A 18 -1.09 5.30 -11.85
CA GLU A 18 -1.39 6.63 -12.38
C GLU A 18 -2.88 6.98 -12.21
N ASP A 19 -3.15 8.25 -11.89
CA ASP A 19 -4.51 8.77 -11.84
C ASP A 19 -5.20 8.64 -13.20
N VAL A 20 -6.40 8.04 -13.20
CA VAL A 20 -7.25 7.97 -14.38
C VAL A 20 -8.31 9.06 -14.31
N LYS A 21 -8.34 9.91 -15.33
CA LYS A 21 -9.23 11.07 -15.41
C LYS A 21 -10.18 10.97 -16.60
N VAL A 22 -11.41 11.44 -16.42
CA VAL A 22 -12.39 11.66 -17.49
C VAL A 22 -12.71 13.15 -17.53
N GLY A 23 -12.16 13.86 -18.52
CA GLY A 23 -12.16 15.33 -18.51
C GLY A 23 -11.29 15.87 -17.38
N GLU A 24 -11.87 16.71 -16.51
CA GLU A 24 -11.21 17.24 -15.31
C GLU A 24 -11.43 16.36 -14.06
N LEU A 25 -12.24 15.30 -14.16
CA LEU A 25 -12.64 14.48 -13.03
C LEU A 25 -11.71 13.27 -12.86
N VAL A 26 -11.06 13.16 -11.71
CA VAL A 26 -10.34 11.94 -11.32
C VAL A 26 -11.36 10.88 -10.96
N VAL A 27 -11.38 9.76 -11.68
CA VAL A 27 -12.32 8.65 -11.46
C VAL A 27 -11.65 7.49 -10.70
N VAL A 28 -10.35 7.30 -10.93
CA VAL A 28 -9.49 6.35 -10.21
C VAL A 28 -8.24 7.10 -9.79
N GLN A 29 -7.95 7.10 -8.50
CA GLN A 29 -6.72 7.69 -7.97
C GLN A 29 -5.57 6.68 -8.00
N HIS A 30 -4.33 7.18 -8.05
CA HIS A 30 -3.15 6.39 -7.76
C HIS A 30 -3.33 5.68 -6.41
N GLY A 31 -2.86 4.43 -6.29
CA GLY A 31 -3.13 3.59 -5.13
C GLY A 31 -4.50 2.91 -5.14
N GLY A 32 -5.36 3.19 -6.13
CA GLY A 32 -6.64 2.51 -6.29
C GLY A 32 -6.47 1.00 -6.48
N MET A 33 -7.39 0.21 -5.91
CA MET A 33 -7.32 -1.25 -6.01
C MET A 33 -8.01 -1.76 -7.27
N ALA A 34 -7.29 -2.55 -8.06
CA ALA A 34 -7.83 -3.36 -9.15
C ALA A 34 -7.72 -4.85 -8.80
N ILE A 35 -8.71 -5.63 -9.24
CA ILE A 35 -8.78 -7.07 -8.98
C ILE A 35 -8.65 -7.82 -10.29
N ALA A 36 -7.78 -8.83 -10.29
CA ALA A 36 -7.67 -9.80 -11.37
C ALA A 36 -7.94 -11.22 -10.85
N THR A 37 -8.44 -12.07 -11.73
CA THR A 37 -8.66 -13.49 -11.46
C THR A 37 -7.74 -14.33 -12.34
N VAL A 38 -7.07 -15.31 -11.72
CA VAL A 38 -6.24 -16.29 -12.44
C VAL A 38 -7.13 -17.26 -13.20
N THR A 39 -7.06 -17.24 -14.54
CA THR A 39 -7.87 -18.09 -15.42
C THR A 39 -7.16 -19.39 -15.80
N GLU A 40 -5.83 -19.43 -15.73
CA GLU A 40 -5.06 -20.66 -15.93
C GLU A 40 -3.76 -20.59 -15.12
N ALA A 41 -3.47 -21.63 -14.34
CA ALA A 41 -2.16 -21.81 -13.70
C ALA A 41 -1.73 -23.27 -13.86
N LYS A 42 -0.61 -23.49 -14.54
CA LYS A 42 -0.02 -24.81 -14.75
C LYS A 42 1.48 -24.75 -14.47
N PRO A 43 2.00 -25.55 -13.52
CA PRO A 43 3.44 -25.59 -13.25
C PRO A 43 4.22 -26.17 -14.44
N LYS A 44 5.52 -25.91 -14.47
CA LYS A 44 6.46 -26.56 -15.39
C LYS A 44 6.39 -28.08 -15.28
N GLY A 45 6.53 -28.75 -16.41
CA GLY A 45 6.61 -30.20 -16.51
C GLY A 45 8.01 -30.71 -16.84
N ARG A 46 8.15 -32.03 -16.81
CA ARG A 46 9.31 -32.75 -17.34
C ARG A 46 9.29 -32.70 -18.87
N MET A 47 10.40 -33.07 -19.50
CA MET A 47 10.56 -33.05 -20.96
C MET A 47 10.46 -31.63 -21.57
N GLY A 48 10.90 -30.62 -20.84
CA GLY A 48 10.91 -29.23 -21.32
C GLY A 48 9.53 -28.56 -21.43
N LYS A 49 8.45 -29.17 -20.92
CA LYS A 49 7.11 -28.57 -20.90
C LYS A 49 7.08 -27.33 -20.00
N ALA A 50 6.87 -26.16 -20.59
CA ALA A 50 6.81 -24.91 -19.86
C ALA A 50 5.54 -24.79 -18.99
N GLY A 51 5.65 -24.06 -17.88
CA GLY A 51 4.50 -23.65 -17.10
C GLY A 51 3.68 -22.58 -17.84
N LYS A 52 2.40 -22.47 -17.51
CA LYS A 52 1.46 -21.48 -18.04
C LYS A 52 0.81 -20.69 -16.92
N LEU A 53 0.62 -19.40 -17.15
CA LEU A 53 -0.12 -18.53 -16.24
C LEU A 53 -0.87 -17.50 -17.05
N ASN A 54 -2.20 -17.47 -16.91
CA ASN A 54 -3.10 -16.49 -17.52
C ASN A 54 -3.98 -15.88 -16.44
N MET A 55 -4.20 -14.58 -16.53
CA MET A 55 -5.06 -13.84 -15.62
C MET A 55 -5.91 -12.85 -16.42
N ASN A 56 -7.16 -12.70 -15.99
CA ASN A 56 -8.05 -11.66 -16.47
C ASN A 56 -8.15 -10.56 -15.43
N ILE A 57 -8.01 -9.30 -15.84
CA ILE A 57 -8.23 -8.15 -14.95
C ILE A 57 -9.72 -7.82 -15.03
N ASP A 58 -10.42 -7.97 -13.91
CA ASP A 58 -11.88 -7.98 -13.88
C ASP A 58 -12.47 -6.59 -13.68
N TYR A 59 -12.01 -5.87 -12.64
CA TYR A 59 -12.50 -4.53 -12.34
C TYR A 59 -11.50 -3.70 -11.54
N VAL A 60 -11.67 -2.39 -11.58
CA VAL A 60 -11.01 -1.41 -10.70
C VAL A 60 -12.04 -0.72 -9.83
N GLN A 61 -11.67 -0.43 -8.59
CA GLN A 61 -12.50 0.35 -7.69
C GLN A 61 -12.30 1.85 -7.96
N LEU A 62 -13.40 2.54 -8.26
CA LEU A 62 -13.44 3.98 -8.43
C LEU A 62 -13.35 4.69 -7.08
N ILE A 63 -12.98 5.97 -7.09
CA ILE A 63 -12.95 6.78 -5.85
C ILE A 63 -14.34 6.97 -5.21
N SER A 64 -15.41 6.72 -5.97
CA SER A 64 -16.79 6.70 -5.48
C SER A 64 -17.14 5.42 -4.71
N GLY A 65 -16.27 4.40 -4.76
CA GLY A 65 -16.51 3.05 -4.24
C GLY A 65 -17.16 2.10 -5.23
N GLU A 66 -17.58 2.58 -6.40
CA GLU A 66 -18.14 1.75 -7.47
C GLU A 66 -17.06 0.92 -8.18
N LYS A 67 -17.47 -0.15 -8.87
CA LYS A 67 -16.56 -1.02 -9.62
C LYS A 67 -16.69 -0.74 -11.11
N ALA A 68 -15.61 -0.29 -11.73
CA ALA A 68 -15.52 -0.15 -13.19
C ALA A 68 -14.92 -1.43 -13.77
N PRO A 69 -15.62 -2.14 -14.66
CA PRO A 69 -15.11 -3.36 -15.27
C PRO A 69 -13.93 -3.04 -16.17
N LEU A 70 -12.89 -3.87 -16.10
CA LEU A 70 -11.70 -3.77 -16.93
C LEU A 70 -11.66 -4.91 -17.95
N ARG A 71 -10.93 -4.65 -19.04
CA ARG A 71 -10.64 -5.63 -20.08
C ARG A 71 -9.15 -5.62 -20.33
N ALA A 72 -8.46 -6.59 -19.73
CA ALA A 72 -7.10 -6.92 -20.06
C ALA A 72 -6.80 -8.37 -19.68
N VAL A 73 -6.12 -9.07 -20.59
CA VAL A 73 -5.62 -10.40 -20.33
C VAL A 73 -4.10 -10.29 -20.23
N LYS A 74 -3.55 -10.59 -19.06
CA LYS A 74 -2.10 -10.71 -18.87
C LYS A 74 -1.78 -12.18 -18.67
N GLY A 75 -1.04 -12.75 -19.60
CA GLY A 75 -0.69 -14.16 -19.56
C GLY A 75 0.44 -14.50 -20.50
N GLY A 76 0.99 -15.70 -20.32
CA GLY A 76 2.09 -16.18 -21.13
C GLY A 76 2.45 -17.62 -20.84
N SER A 77 3.53 -18.07 -21.47
CA SER A 77 4.09 -19.41 -21.28
C SER A 77 5.57 -19.26 -20.93
N GLY A 78 6.07 -20.06 -19.99
CA GLY A 78 7.48 -20.11 -19.65
C GLY A 78 8.35 -20.54 -20.85
N GLY A 79 9.65 -20.24 -20.79
CA GLY A 79 10.58 -20.62 -21.86
C GLY A 79 10.74 -22.14 -21.99
N SER A 80 10.74 -22.65 -23.23
CA SER A 80 11.11 -24.04 -23.52
C SER A 80 12.56 -24.11 -24.00
N HIS A 81 13.35 -25.02 -23.42
CA HIS A 81 14.73 -25.27 -23.88
C HIS A 81 14.79 -26.15 -25.15
N THR A 82 13.65 -26.64 -25.61
CA THR A 82 13.52 -27.55 -26.76
C THR A 82 13.88 -26.87 -28.08
N GLY A 83 13.51 -25.60 -28.28
CA GLY A 83 13.74 -24.89 -29.55
C GLY A 83 15.21 -24.65 -29.88
N ALA A 84 16.02 -24.27 -28.88
CA ALA A 84 17.44 -23.99 -29.07
C ALA A 84 18.29 -25.26 -29.26
N MET A 85 17.93 -26.36 -28.57
CA MET A 85 18.68 -27.61 -28.71
C MET A 85 18.31 -28.43 -29.94
N THR A 86 17.04 -28.44 -30.39
CA THR A 86 16.68 -29.13 -31.65
C THR A 86 17.40 -28.50 -32.85
N GLY A 87 17.49 -27.17 -32.91
CA GLY A 87 18.22 -26.48 -33.99
C GLY A 87 19.72 -26.77 -33.99
N ALA A 88 20.35 -26.84 -32.81
CA ALA A 88 21.77 -27.17 -32.68
C ALA A 88 22.06 -28.65 -32.99
N ILE A 89 21.20 -29.56 -32.52
CA ILE A 89 21.39 -31.01 -32.70
C ILE A 89 21.19 -31.43 -34.16
N VAL A 90 20.20 -30.90 -34.87
CA VAL A 90 20.01 -31.24 -36.30
C VAL A 90 21.17 -30.71 -37.16
N ALA A 91 21.81 -29.61 -36.76
CA ALA A 91 22.99 -29.07 -37.46
C ALA A 91 24.30 -29.83 -37.14
N THR A 92 24.41 -30.53 -36.00
CA THR A 92 25.65 -31.20 -35.56
C THR A 92 25.57 -32.73 -35.54
N SER A 93 24.46 -33.35 -35.93
CA SER A 93 24.18 -34.78 -35.70
C SER A 93 24.73 -35.77 -36.73
N ILE A 94 25.63 -35.38 -37.64
CA ILE A 94 26.22 -36.37 -38.56
C ILE A 94 27.21 -37.32 -37.85
N LEU A 95 27.72 -37.04 -36.64
CA LEU A 95 28.86 -37.81 -36.10
C LEU A 95 28.81 -38.35 -34.66
N PHE A 96 27.76 -38.15 -33.84
CA PHE A 96 27.80 -38.64 -32.44
C PHE A 96 26.44 -39.11 -31.87
N PHE A 97 26.24 -40.42 -31.83
CA PHE A 97 25.15 -41.11 -31.12
C PHE A 97 25.76 -41.82 -29.90
N PRO A 98 25.69 -41.25 -28.68
CA PRO A 98 24.67 -41.68 -27.72
C PRO A 98 24.22 -40.58 -26.71
N ALA A 99 24.15 -39.30 -27.09
CA ALA A 99 23.77 -38.22 -26.16
C ALA A 99 22.28 -38.21 -25.72
N ALA A 100 21.55 -39.32 -25.96
CA ALA A 100 20.10 -39.38 -25.94
C ALA A 100 19.40 -39.59 -24.58
N PRO A 101 19.99 -39.64 -23.37
CA PRO A 101 19.15 -39.61 -22.16
C PRO A 101 19.00 -38.21 -21.53
N PHE A 102 19.74 -37.19 -21.97
CA PHE A 102 19.69 -35.87 -21.32
C PHE A 102 18.30 -35.20 -21.38
N PHE A 103 17.53 -35.49 -22.43
CA PHE A 103 16.18 -34.94 -22.57
C PHE A 103 15.22 -35.42 -21.46
N LEU A 104 15.47 -36.58 -20.84
CA LEU A 104 14.70 -37.12 -19.71
C LEU A 104 14.89 -36.32 -18.41
N PHE A 105 16.00 -35.58 -18.30
CA PHE A 105 16.31 -34.71 -17.17
C PHE A 105 15.97 -33.24 -17.44
N MET A 106 15.46 -32.91 -18.64
CA MET A 106 15.07 -31.55 -18.99
C MET A 106 13.76 -31.18 -18.31
N HIS A 107 13.76 -30.03 -17.64
CA HIS A 107 12.58 -29.43 -17.03
C HIS A 107 12.23 -28.15 -17.79
N GLY A 108 10.93 -27.88 -17.97
CA GLY A 108 10.50 -26.57 -18.46
C GLY A 108 10.80 -25.48 -17.43
N LYS A 109 10.56 -24.22 -17.80
CA LYS A 109 10.61 -23.09 -16.86
C LYS A 109 9.19 -22.70 -16.47
N ASP A 110 9.00 -22.34 -15.21
CA ASP A 110 7.76 -21.70 -14.77
C ASP A 110 7.69 -20.27 -15.33
N LEU A 111 6.47 -19.79 -15.53
CA LEU A 111 6.26 -18.38 -15.81
C LEU A 111 6.13 -17.66 -14.47
N THR A 112 6.99 -16.69 -14.21
CA THR A 112 6.93 -15.83 -13.02
C THR A 112 6.64 -14.42 -13.45
N ILE A 113 5.58 -13.83 -12.90
CA ILE A 113 5.26 -12.41 -13.03
C ILE A 113 5.80 -11.72 -11.76
N PRO A 114 6.89 -10.93 -11.86
CA PRO A 114 7.47 -10.25 -10.72
C PRO A 114 6.51 -9.16 -10.19
N LYS A 115 6.61 -8.85 -8.89
CA LYS A 115 5.94 -7.70 -8.30
C LYS A 115 6.45 -6.42 -8.98
N GLY A 116 5.54 -5.47 -9.24
CA GLY A 116 5.85 -4.26 -10.00
C GLY A 116 5.78 -4.41 -11.53
N THR A 117 5.28 -5.54 -12.05
CA THR A 117 4.99 -5.65 -13.49
C THR A 117 3.82 -4.74 -13.85
N GLU A 118 4.07 -3.73 -14.67
CA GLU A 118 3.01 -2.86 -15.18
C GLU A 118 2.12 -3.60 -16.19
N ILE A 119 0.81 -3.36 -16.07
CA ILE A 119 -0.19 -3.90 -16.98
C ILE A 119 -1.13 -2.78 -17.40
N THR A 120 -1.15 -2.49 -18.69
CA THR A 120 -2.12 -1.58 -19.28
C THR A 120 -3.46 -2.30 -19.43
N ALA A 121 -4.53 -1.73 -18.87
CA ALA A 121 -5.88 -2.24 -18.98
C ALA A 121 -6.85 -1.14 -19.44
N TYR A 122 -7.90 -1.53 -20.16
CA TYR A 122 -8.92 -0.63 -20.67
C TYR A 122 -10.25 -0.88 -19.97
N ILE A 123 -11.08 0.16 -19.82
CA ILE A 123 -12.43 0.01 -19.27
C ILE A 123 -13.32 -0.75 -20.27
N ALA A 124 -14.03 -1.76 -19.77
CA ALA A 124 -14.90 -2.61 -20.58
C ALA A 124 -16.27 -1.95 -20.76
N GLY A 125 -16.43 -1.17 -21.82
CA GLY A 125 -17.71 -0.59 -22.22
C GLY A 125 -18.14 0.63 -21.41
N ASP A 126 -19.42 0.99 -21.54
CA ASP A 126 -19.99 2.20 -20.95
C ASP A 126 -20.18 2.03 -19.45
N THR A 127 -19.31 2.67 -18.66
CA THR A 127 -19.46 2.75 -17.19
C THR A 127 -20.18 4.06 -16.87
N PRO A 128 -21.43 4.03 -16.39
CA PRO A 128 -22.14 5.24 -16.02
C PRO A 128 -21.45 5.87 -14.81
N LEU A 129 -20.91 7.08 -15.00
CA LEU A 129 -20.29 7.87 -13.94
C LEU A 129 -21.32 8.90 -13.46
N ASP A 130 -21.66 8.90 -12.17
CA ASP A 130 -22.46 9.96 -11.55
C ASP A 130 -21.56 11.07 -10.99
N PRO A 131 -21.43 12.24 -11.66
CA PRO A 131 -20.52 13.30 -11.24
C PRO A 131 -20.81 13.84 -9.83
N ALA A 132 -22.04 13.69 -9.33
CA ALA A 132 -22.40 14.15 -7.99
C ALA A 132 -21.69 13.33 -6.89
N ARG A 133 -21.49 12.03 -7.11
CA ARG A 133 -20.77 11.12 -6.18
C ARG A 133 -19.29 11.44 -6.12
N PHE A 134 -18.69 11.82 -7.25
CA PHE A 134 -17.29 12.21 -7.31
C PHE A 134 -17.07 13.62 -6.74
N LYS A 135 -18.00 14.57 -6.91
CA LYS A 135 -17.96 15.88 -6.24
C LYS A 135 -18.14 15.80 -4.73
N GLN A 136 -18.97 14.88 -4.23
CA GLN A 136 -19.02 14.58 -2.80
C GLN A 136 -17.69 14.00 -2.32
N SER A 137 -17.07 13.08 -3.07
CA SER A 137 -15.72 12.59 -2.72
C SER A 137 -14.68 13.72 -2.76
N THR A 138 -14.72 14.66 -3.72
CA THR A 138 -13.81 15.83 -3.73
C THR A 138 -14.13 16.86 -2.64
N ALA A 139 -15.40 17.01 -2.21
CA ALA A 139 -15.77 17.84 -1.08
C ALA A 139 -15.42 17.18 0.27
N VAL A 140 -15.42 15.85 0.33
CA VAL A 140 -14.96 15.07 1.49
C VAL A 140 -13.42 14.99 1.50
N VAL A 141 -12.73 15.07 0.36
CA VAL A 141 -11.26 15.04 0.25
C VAL A 141 -10.63 16.44 0.35
N SER A 142 -11.32 17.52 -0.01
CA SER A 142 -10.83 18.89 0.19
C SER A 142 -11.00 19.42 1.63
N GLU A 143 -11.74 18.73 2.49
CA GLU A 143 -11.69 18.92 3.95
C GLU A 143 -11.04 17.74 4.71
N SER A 144 -10.60 16.70 3.99
CA SER A 144 -9.88 15.55 4.55
C SER A 144 -8.48 15.42 3.96
N THR A 145 -7.67 16.46 4.16
CA THR A 145 -6.20 16.37 4.08
C THR A 145 -5.57 16.21 5.47
N ALA A 146 -6.25 15.52 6.40
CA ALA A 146 -5.64 15.12 7.67
C ALA A 146 -6.34 13.92 8.32
N SER A 147 -6.27 12.74 7.70
CA SER A 147 -6.21 11.42 8.37
C SER A 147 -6.63 10.32 7.41
N LYS A 148 -5.68 9.45 7.01
CA LYS A 148 -5.77 7.98 7.09
C LYS A 148 -4.52 7.32 6.51
N SER A 149 -3.42 7.39 7.27
CA SER A 149 -2.34 6.40 7.19
C SER A 149 -2.68 5.30 8.20
N GLU A 150 -3.22 4.17 7.75
CA GLU A 150 -3.45 3.03 8.63
C GLU A 150 -2.16 2.22 8.73
N GLY A 151 -1.39 2.51 9.78
CA GLY A 151 -0.19 1.78 10.15
C GLY A 151 0.13 2.11 11.60
N ILE A 152 -0.69 1.57 12.51
CA ILE A 152 -0.81 1.91 13.93
C ILE A 152 -1.50 3.27 14.08
N THR A 153 -2.77 3.30 14.45
CA THR A 153 -3.40 4.50 14.99
C THR A 153 -2.90 4.66 16.42
N PRO A 154 -1.90 5.52 16.72
CA PRO A 154 -1.81 6.04 18.06
C PRO A 154 -3.14 6.75 18.28
N ASN A 155 -3.85 6.31 19.28
CA ASN A 155 -5.03 6.95 19.82
C ASN A 155 -4.64 8.31 20.45
N LEU A 156 -4.21 9.23 19.57
CA LEU A 156 -3.70 10.54 19.93
C LEU A 156 -4.86 11.42 20.36
N SER A 157 -4.62 12.15 21.44
CA SER A 157 -5.52 13.11 22.02
C SER A 157 -4.84 14.46 22.09
N ALA A 158 -5.58 15.52 21.76
CA ALA A 158 -5.08 16.88 21.81
C ALA A 158 -5.08 17.37 23.27
N VAL A 159 -3.90 17.72 23.77
CA VAL A 159 -3.70 18.30 25.09
C VAL A 159 -3.30 19.75 24.92
N ALA A 160 -4.21 20.67 25.26
CA ALA A 160 -3.94 22.10 25.31
C ALA A 160 -3.25 22.42 26.63
N ILE A 161 -2.03 22.96 26.57
CA ILE A 161 -1.20 23.28 27.75
C ILE A 161 -1.01 24.79 27.81
N LYS A 162 -1.39 25.39 28.94
CA LYS A 162 -1.22 26.81 29.24
C LYS A 162 -0.48 26.97 30.57
N SER A 163 0.30 28.04 30.69
CA SER A 163 0.92 28.39 31.98
C SER A 163 0.73 29.86 32.31
N ALA A 164 0.63 30.17 33.60
CA ALA A 164 0.72 31.52 34.11
C ALA A 164 2.02 31.66 34.93
N PRO A 165 3.00 32.48 34.51
CA PRO A 165 3.07 33.23 33.26
C PRO A 165 3.32 32.34 32.02
N ASP A 166 2.97 32.86 30.83
CA ASP A 166 3.23 32.22 29.54
C ASP A 166 4.74 32.14 29.24
N GLY A 167 5.10 31.34 28.23
CA GLY A 167 6.49 31.16 27.77
C GLY A 167 7.30 30.20 28.64
N ALA A 168 6.65 29.24 29.29
CA ALA A 168 7.31 28.13 29.96
C ALA A 168 7.65 27.02 28.97
N GLU A 169 8.81 26.40 29.11
CA GLU A 169 9.27 25.27 28.33
C GLU A 169 8.48 24.01 28.72
N ILE A 170 7.93 23.33 27.72
CA ILE A 170 7.07 22.15 27.88
C ILE A 170 7.87 20.90 27.56
N THR A 171 8.09 20.06 28.56
CA THR A 171 8.71 18.74 28.39
C THR A 171 7.69 17.65 28.73
N ILE A 172 7.52 16.67 27.85
CA ILE A 172 6.60 15.54 28.07
C ILE A 172 7.38 14.23 27.94
N ASP A 173 7.31 13.39 28.98
CA ASP A 173 8.07 12.14 29.09
C ASP A 173 9.59 12.32 28.85
N GLY A 174 10.12 13.46 29.26
CA GLY A 174 11.53 13.82 29.07
C GLY A 174 11.89 14.39 27.68
N LYS A 175 10.91 14.59 26.79
CA LYS A 175 11.11 15.18 25.46
C LYS A 175 10.55 16.60 25.39
N LEU A 176 11.38 17.55 24.96
CA LEU A 176 10.98 18.94 24.74
C LEU A 176 9.95 19.04 23.60
N MET A 177 8.75 19.53 23.91
CA MET A 177 7.60 19.66 23.00
C MET A 177 7.34 21.10 22.53
N GLY A 178 7.88 22.12 23.22
CA GLY A 178 7.72 23.52 22.83
C GLY A 178 7.61 24.45 24.04
N THR A 179 6.87 25.55 23.88
CA THR A 179 6.64 26.55 24.94
C THR A 179 5.16 26.87 25.10
N THR A 180 4.71 27.18 26.32
CA THR A 180 3.32 27.57 26.59
C THR A 180 2.97 28.95 26.03
N PRO A 181 1.72 29.16 25.58
CA PRO A 181 0.65 28.17 25.41
C PRO A 181 0.82 27.34 24.13
N SER A 182 0.62 26.02 24.20
CA SER A 182 0.72 25.12 23.04
C SER A 182 -0.27 23.95 23.13
N THR A 183 -0.70 23.43 21.99
CA THR A 183 -1.52 22.21 21.88
C THR A 183 -0.67 21.07 21.34
N ILE A 184 -0.54 19.99 22.10
CA ILE A 184 0.32 18.84 21.78
C ILE A 184 -0.54 17.58 21.65
N GLN A 185 -0.22 16.74 20.67
CA GLN A 185 -0.85 15.44 20.50
C GLN A 185 -0.10 14.38 21.31
N LEU A 186 -0.79 13.74 22.24
CA LEU A 186 -0.25 12.67 23.09
C LEU A 186 -1.03 11.38 22.87
N SER A 187 -0.35 10.23 22.91
CA SER A 187 -1.00 8.92 22.90
C SER A 187 -1.90 8.73 24.13
N SER A 188 -2.81 7.75 24.09
CA SER A 188 -3.50 7.40 25.32
C SER A 188 -2.54 6.77 26.32
N GLY A 189 -2.67 7.10 27.59
CA GLY A 189 -1.82 6.59 28.65
C GLY A 189 -1.42 7.68 29.64
N ASP A 190 -0.59 7.31 30.60
CA ASP A 190 -0.06 8.25 31.58
C ASP A 190 1.16 8.95 31.01
N HIS A 191 1.10 10.28 30.97
CA HIS A 191 2.17 11.14 30.48
C HIS A 191 2.63 12.08 31.59
N ILE A 192 3.94 12.24 31.75
CA ILE A 192 4.50 13.19 32.72
C ILE A 192 4.78 14.50 32.00
N VAL A 193 4.03 15.54 32.36
CA VAL A 193 4.22 16.89 31.84
C VAL A 193 5.05 17.69 32.83
N VAL A 194 6.15 18.27 32.35
CA VAL A 194 7.05 19.14 33.08
C VAL A 194 7.06 20.50 32.41
N LEU A 195 6.84 21.55 33.19
CA LEU A 195 6.88 22.95 32.77
C LEU A 195 8.01 23.66 33.49
N GLU A 196 8.96 24.18 32.73
CA GLU A 196 10.13 24.87 33.26
C GLU A 196 10.19 26.31 32.75
N LYS A 197 10.52 27.25 33.62
CA LYS A 197 10.69 28.64 33.23
C LYS A 197 11.78 29.29 34.06
N SER A 198 12.68 30.02 33.41
CA SER A 198 13.77 30.70 34.11
C SER A 198 13.23 31.62 35.22
N GLY A 199 13.72 31.42 36.45
CA GLY A 199 13.27 32.12 37.65
C GLY A 199 12.02 31.55 38.34
N PHE A 200 11.51 30.39 37.90
CA PHE A 200 10.35 29.71 38.47
C PHE A 200 10.72 28.29 38.90
N LYS A 201 9.98 27.74 39.86
CA LYS A 201 10.09 26.34 40.25
C LYS A 201 9.60 25.45 39.12
N THR A 202 10.31 24.34 38.87
CA THR A 202 9.86 23.29 37.96
C THR A 202 8.50 22.77 38.40
N TRP A 203 7.51 22.85 37.53
CA TRP A 203 6.18 22.30 37.76
C TRP A 203 6.08 20.95 37.04
N GLN A 204 5.59 19.93 37.74
CA GLN A 204 5.46 18.59 37.17
C GLN A 204 4.10 18.01 37.54
N ARG A 205 3.43 17.39 36.56
CA ARG A 205 2.17 16.68 36.76
C ARG A 205 2.04 15.49 35.83
N THR A 206 1.59 14.37 36.37
CA THR A 206 1.17 13.21 35.57
C THR A 206 -0.27 13.41 35.14
N ILE A 207 -0.54 13.28 33.84
CA ILE A 207 -1.88 13.32 33.26
C ILE A 207 -2.20 11.99 32.61
N THR A 208 -3.43 11.50 32.80
CA THR A 208 -3.93 10.31 32.11
C THR A 208 -4.70 10.76 30.88
N VAL A 209 -4.19 10.42 29.70
CA VAL A 209 -4.78 10.77 28.41
C VAL A 209 -5.68 9.63 27.95
N ASN A 210 -6.97 9.90 27.77
CA ASN A 210 -7.93 8.93 27.23
C ASN A 210 -8.08 9.12 25.72
N ALA A 211 -8.07 8.01 24.98
CA ALA A 211 -8.20 7.98 23.52
C ALA A 211 -9.39 8.82 23.01
N GLY A 212 -9.12 9.77 22.11
CA GLY A 212 -10.14 10.59 21.45
C GLY A 212 -10.70 11.75 22.28
N GLY A 213 -10.18 11.97 23.50
CA GLY A 213 -10.53 13.13 24.33
C GLY A 213 -9.70 14.38 24.02
N SER A 214 -10.20 15.54 24.44
CA SER A 214 -9.43 16.79 24.53
C SER A 214 -9.19 17.14 25.99
N ILE A 215 -7.93 17.37 26.37
CA ILE A 215 -7.56 17.74 27.74
C ILE A 215 -7.06 19.18 27.73
N ASN A 216 -7.55 20.00 28.66
CA ASN A 216 -7.04 21.34 28.89
C ASN A 216 -6.29 21.35 30.22
N LEU A 217 -4.99 21.61 30.16
CA LEU A 217 -4.09 21.65 31.30
C LEU A 217 -3.58 23.07 31.51
N GLU A 218 -3.90 23.63 32.66
CA GLU A 218 -3.45 24.95 33.07
C GLU A 218 -2.54 24.83 34.30
N ALA A 219 -1.36 25.43 34.23
CA ALA A 219 -0.36 25.42 35.29
C ALA A 219 -0.08 26.84 35.78
N ASN A 220 -0.04 27.03 37.10
CA ASN A 220 0.39 28.28 37.71
C ASN A 220 1.80 28.10 38.26
N LEU A 221 2.78 28.82 37.73
CA LEU A 221 4.18 28.66 38.10
C LEU A 221 4.53 29.58 39.27
N GLU A 222 5.12 28.99 40.31
CA GLU A 222 5.62 29.73 41.45
C GLU A 222 7.06 30.21 41.20
N LYS A 223 7.39 31.43 41.61
CA LYS A 223 8.77 31.91 41.56
C LYS A 223 9.66 31.12 42.50
N THR A 224 10.89 30.87 42.07
CA THR A 224 11.93 30.33 42.97
C THR A 224 12.34 31.44 43.95
N PRO A 225 12.36 31.16 45.27
CA PRO A 225 12.76 32.15 46.27
C PRO A 225 14.23 32.56 46.14
#